data_AF-A0A6M3KWR0-F1
#
_entry.id   AF-A0A6M3KWR0-F1
#
_cell.length_a   1.000
_cell.length_b   1.000
_cell.length_c   1.000
_cell.angle_alpha   90.00
_cell.angle_beta   90.00
_cell.angle_gamma   90.00
#
_symmetry.space_group_name_H-M   'P 1'
#
loop_
_entity.id
_entity.type
_entity.pdbx_description
1 polymer ?
#
loop_
_entity_poly.entity_id
_entity_poly.type
_entity_poly.pdbx_seq_one_letter_code
_entity_poly.pdbx_strand_id
1 'polypeptide(L)'
;MNRLLGSRCYECGPIDYTNDRGRFWRDEIKPFLRELGVIVIDPCQKPIINVLKEDKDLFRKLEGYVQTEQWYKLSNIIREIRVTDLRCVDISDWVIAHIDRNITMTGTMEEIFCANRQKKPVLIHCEQTLKDIPKWLWGTLPVEFMFDDWDKLKEYIDYIDKNDNIDTMKRWVFFDYEKLLLEIGFTRLTKPNSRV
;
A
#
# COMPACT_ATOMS: atom_id res chain seq x y z
N MET A 1 4.45 -12.01 -19.17
CA MET A 1 3.56 -10.85 -19.37
C MET A 1 3.99 -9.70 -18.45
N ASN A 2 3.64 -8.46 -18.75
CA ASN A 2 3.96 -7.29 -17.90
C ASN A 2 2.64 -6.72 -17.35
N ARG A 3 1.81 -7.55 -16.71
CA ARG A 3 0.45 -7.18 -16.32
C ARG A 3 0.39 -6.02 -15.32
N LEU A 4 1.43 -5.88 -14.51
CA LEU A 4 1.50 -4.87 -13.46
C LEU A 4 2.14 -3.57 -13.94
N LEU A 5 2.60 -3.51 -15.19
CA LEU A 5 3.21 -2.31 -15.76
C LEU A 5 2.23 -1.13 -15.73
N GLY A 6 2.64 -0.04 -15.07
CA GLY A 6 1.84 1.17 -14.88
C GLY A 6 0.75 1.05 -13.81
N SER A 7 0.52 -0.14 -13.24
CA SER A 7 -0.43 -0.31 -12.14
C SER A 7 0.03 0.43 -10.89
N ARG A 8 -0.92 0.90 -10.09
CA ARG A 8 -0.67 1.67 -8.87
C ARG A 8 -0.82 0.78 -7.65
N CYS A 9 0.25 0.63 -6.88
CA CYS A 9 0.24 -0.11 -5.62
C CYS A 9 0.31 0.87 -4.44
N TYR A 10 -0.63 0.77 -3.50
CA TYR A 10 -0.56 1.51 -2.24
C TYR A 10 0.11 0.68 -1.13
N GLU A 11 1.05 1.30 -0.41
CA GLU A 11 1.79 0.69 0.71
C GLU A 11 1.10 0.95 2.04
N CYS A 12 0.10 0.13 2.36
CA CYS A 12 -0.67 0.16 3.59
C CYS A 12 0.13 -0.46 4.75
N GLY A 13 0.20 0.20 5.90
CA GLY A 13 0.93 -0.33 7.06
C GLY A 13 1.18 0.72 8.12
N PRO A 14 1.52 0.32 9.35
CA PRO A 14 1.63 1.23 10.48
C PRO A 14 2.73 2.28 10.27
N ILE A 15 2.43 3.50 10.70
CA ILE A 15 3.34 4.65 10.79
C ILE A 15 3.35 5.15 12.23
N ASP A 16 2.16 5.23 12.83
CA ASP A 16 2.03 5.45 14.27
C ASP A 16 2.55 4.24 15.05
N TYR A 17 3.16 4.52 16.20
CA TYR A 17 3.68 3.52 17.14
C TYR A 17 4.79 2.60 16.58
N THR A 18 5.37 2.91 15.42
CA THR A 18 6.58 2.25 14.90
C THR A 18 7.82 3.10 15.16
N ASN A 19 8.96 2.44 15.40
CA ASN A 19 10.23 3.13 15.67
C ASN A 19 10.77 3.86 14.44
N ASP A 20 10.57 3.26 13.26
CA ASP A 20 11.08 3.75 11.98
C ASP A 20 10.05 4.62 11.22
N ARG A 21 8.85 4.82 11.78
CA ARG A 21 7.69 5.46 11.12
C ARG A 21 7.30 4.74 9.83
N GLY A 22 7.47 3.41 9.79
CA GLY A 22 7.06 2.54 8.70
C GLY A 22 7.90 2.67 7.42
N ARG A 23 9.12 3.21 7.49
CA ARG A 23 9.96 3.41 6.30
C ARG A 23 10.66 2.14 5.83
N PHE A 24 11.13 1.31 6.74
CA PHE A 24 12.08 0.24 6.45
C PHE A 24 11.54 -0.75 5.41
N TRP A 25 10.42 -1.42 5.72
CA TRP A 25 9.85 -2.42 4.81
C TRP A 25 9.40 -1.82 3.47
N ARG A 26 8.94 -0.57 3.49
CA ARG A 26 8.56 0.17 2.28
C ARG A 26 9.77 0.39 1.38
N ASP A 27 10.88 0.81 1.96
CA ASP A 27 12.13 1.03 1.22
C ASP A 27 12.72 -0.30 0.69
N GLU A 28 12.47 -1.42 1.37
CA GLU A 28 12.90 -2.76 0.90
C GLU A 28 12.06 -3.31 -0.26
N ILE A 29 10.73 -3.10 -0.26
CA ILE A 29 9.85 -3.65 -1.31
C ILE A 29 9.79 -2.76 -2.56
N LYS A 30 9.98 -1.44 -2.42
CA LYS A 30 9.93 -0.46 -3.52
C LYS A 30 10.79 -0.82 -4.73
N PRO A 31 12.08 -1.22 -4.59
CA PRO A 31 12.92 -1.55 -5.74
C PRO A 31 12.31 -2.66 -6.59
N PHE A 32 11.87 -3.76 -5.96
CA PHE A 32 11.22 -4.88 -6.62
C PHE A 32 9.96 -4.44 -7.39
N LEU A 33 9.08 -3.65 -6.76
CA LEU A 33 7.87 -3.15 -7.42
C LEU A 33 8.19 -2.26 -8.62
N ARG A 34 9.20 -1.39 -8.49
CA ARG A 34 9.63 -0.50 -9.57
C ARG A 34 10.24 -1.26 -10.75
N GLU A 35 10.96 -2.35 -10.51
CA GLU A 35 11.47 -3.22 -11.58
C GLU A 35 10.34 -3.85 -12.41
N LEU A 36 9.19 -4.13 -11.79
CA LEU A 36 7.98 -4.58 -12.49
C LEU A 36 7.26 -3.45 -13.25
N GLY A 37 7.68 -2.20 -13.05
CA GLY A 37 7.04 -1.02 -13.63
C GLY A 37 5.79 -0.57 -12.87
N VAL A 38 5.65 -0.97 -11.59
CA VAL A 38 4.55 -0.54 -10.71
C VAL A 38 4.80 0.88 -10.22
N ILE A 39 3.74 1.69 -10.23
CA ILE A 39 3.71 3.02 -9.61
C ILE A 39 3.43 2.84 -8.12
N VAL A 40 4.44 3.04 -7.28
CA VAL A 40 4.30 2.90 -5.83
C VAL A 40 3.76 4.19 -5.20
N ILE A 41 2.65 4.08 -4.47
CA ILE A 41 2.05 5.14 -3.67
C ILE A 41 2.44 4.91 -2.21
N ASP A 42 3.45 5.64 -1.76
CA ASP A 42 4.01 5.57 -0.42
C ASP A 42 3.32 6.59 0.52
N PRO A 43 2.65 6.19 1.61
CA PRO A 43 2.04 7.12 2.55
C PRO A 43 3.06 8.00 3.30
N CYS A 44 4.32 7.61 3.38
CA CYS A 44 5.40 8.45 3.92
C CYS A 44 5.86 9.53 2.93
N GLN A 45 5.57 9.35 1.63
CA GLN A 45 5.94 10.26 0.54
C GLN A 45 4.80 10.36 -0.48
N LYS A 46 3.67 10.92 -0.01
CA LYS A 46 2.43 10.97 -0.78
C LYS A 46 2.61 11.73 -2.10
N PRO A 47 2.17 11.17 -3.26
CA PRO A 47 2.26 11.83 -4.56
C PRO A 47 1.11 12.83 -4.78
N ILE A 48 0.90 13.74 -3.82
CA ILE A 48 -0.23 14.68 -3.80
C ILE A 48 0.29 16.12 -3.76
N ILE A 49 -0.25 16.95 -4.65
CA ILE A 49 0.07 18.38 -4.71
C ILE A 49 -0.62 19.07 -3.52
N ASN A 50 0.12 19.91 -2.78
CA ASN A 50 -0.38 20.69 -1.64
C ASN A 50 -0.97 19.84 -0.50
N VAL A 51 -0.31 18.73 -0.17
CA VAL A 51 -0.66 17.89 0.99
C VAL A 51 0.03 18.38 2.27
N LEU A 52 -0.60 18.16 3.41
CA LEU A 52 0.04 18.29 4.71
C LEU A 52 1.31 17.45 4.77
N LYS A 53 2.41 18.06 5.21
CA LYS A 53 3.68 17.36 5.39
C LYS A 53 3.71 16.64 6.73
N GLU A 54 3.71 15.31 6.68
CA GLU A 54 3.79 14.44 7.87
C GLU A 54 5.24 14.22 8.29
N ASP A 55 5.84 15.26 8.87
CA ASP A 55 7.21 15.21 9.40
C ASP A 55 7.27 15.13 10.93
N LYS A 56 8.49 15.04 11.46
CA LYS A 56 8.75 14.91 12.90
C LYS A 56 8.13 16.03 13.72
N ASP A 57 8.04 17.25 13.18
CA ASP A 57 7.47 18.38 13.89
C ASP A 57 5.95 18.29 13.94
N LEU A 58 5.30 17.81 12.88
CA LEU A 58 3.88 17.49 12.92
C LEU A 58 3.59 16.41 13.96
N PHE A 59 4.35 15.31 13.98
CA PHE A 59 4.13 14.23 14.95
C PHE A 59 4.29 14.72 16.39
N ARG A 60 5.33 15.51 16.69
CA ARG A 60 5.51 16.14 18.01
C ARG A 60 4.33 17.03 18.39
N LYS A 61 3.76 17.76 17.42
CA LYS A 61 2.59 18.63 17.63
C LYS A 61 1.34 17.82 17.93
N LEU A 62 1.12 16.70 17.25
CA LEU A 62 0.01 15.78 17.51
C LEU A 62 0.11 15.18 18.92
N GLU A 63 1.29 14.72 19.32
CA GLU A 63 1.57 14.23 20.68
C GLU A 63 1.29 15.31 21.74
N GLY A 64 1.75 16.54 21.50
CA GLY A 64 1.46 17.68 22.37
C GLY A 64 -0.04 17.98 22.50
N TYR A 65 -0.82 17.85 21.42
CA TYR A 65 -2.27 18.01 21.47
C TYR A 65 -2.97 16.91 22.28
N VAL A 66 -2.47 15.68 22.25
CA VAL A 66 -2.99 14.60 23.12
C VAL A 66 -2.69 14.92 24.58
N GLN A 67 -1.44 15.27 24.90
CA GLN A 67 -1.01 15.57 26.28
C GLN A 67 -1.74 16.76 26.90
N THR A 68 -2.17 17.72 26.08
CA THR A 68 -2.86 18.94 26.51
C THR A 68 -4.36 18.92 26.21
N GLU A 69 -4.89 17.76 25.82
CA GLU A 69 -6.32 17.54 25.56
C GLU A 69 -6.94 18.48 24.50
N GLN A 70 -6.14 18.91 23.52
CA GLN A 70 -6.55 19.81 22.44
C GLN A 70 -7.25 19.03 21.31
N TRP A 71 -8.35 18.36 21.63
CA TRP A 71 -9.04 17.40 20.76
C TRP A 71 -9.50 17.97 19.42
N TYR A 72 -10.00 19.20 19.39
CA TYR A 72 -10.42 19.84 18.13
C TYR A 72 -9.24 20.06 17.18
N LYS A 73 -8.07 20.47 17.70
CA LYS A 73 -6.87 20.69 16.87
C LYS A 73 -6.30 19.36 16.38
N LEU A 74 -6.27 18.35 17.25
CA LEU A 74 -5.90 16.99 16.88
C LEU A 74 -6.81 16.46 15.77
N SER A 75 -8.13 16.51 15.99
CA SER A 75 -9.12 16.00 15.06
C SER A 75 -9.04 16.65 13.69
N ASN A 76 -8.84 17.97 13.61
CA ASN A 76 -8.73 18.67 12.33
C ASN A 76 -7.54 18.17 11.50
N ILE A 77 -6.38 17.96 12.13
CA ILE A 77 -5.19 17.46 11.44
C ILE A 77 -5.35 15.99 11.04
N ILE A 78 -5.78 15.13 11.97
CA ILE A 78 -5.94 13.70 11.70
C ILE A 78 -6.98 13.47 10.59
N ARG A 79 -8.03 14.29 10.51
CA ARG A 79 -9.01 14.23 9.41
C ARG A 79 -8.38 14.48 8.05
N GLU A 80 -7.49 15.46 7.95
CA GLU A 80 -6.79 15.77 6.70
C GLU A 80 -5.88 14.62 6.26
N ILE A 81 -5.09 14.06 7.18
CA ILE A 81 -4.24 12.89 6.94
C ILE A 81 -5.10 11.71 6.48
N ARG A 82 -6.15 11.37 7.24
CA ARG A 82 -7.04 10.24 6.94
C ARG A 82 -7.71 10.36 5.57
N VAL A 83 -8.24 11.53 5.21
CA VAL A 83 -8.88 11.73 3.89
C VAL A 83 -7.88 11.51 2.77
N THR A 84 -6.65 11.98 2.97
CA THR A 84 -5.56 11.86 2.01
C THR A 84 -5.13 10.40 1.82
N ASP A 85 -4.93 9.65 2.91
CA ASP A 85 -4.60 8.22 2.86
C ASP A 85 -5.69 7.39 2.19
N LEU A 86 -6.95 7.63 2.56
CA LEU A 86 -8.08 6.95 1.91
C LEU A 86 -8.19 7.31 0.43
N ARG A 87 -7.81 8.54 0.03
CA ARG A 87 -7.74 8.90 -1.38
C ARG A 87 -6.63 8.15 -2.12
N CYS A 88 -5.48 7.92 -1.48
CA CYS A 88 -4.42 7.06 -2.01
C CYS A 88 -4.92 5.62 -2.20
N VAL A 89 -5.67 5.07 -1.24
CA VAL A 89 -6.33 3.77 -1.37
C VAL A 89 -7.33 3.78 -2.53
N ASP A 90 -8.12 4.83 -2.72
CA ASP A 90 -9.11 4.90 -3.80
C ASP A 90 -8.47 4.85 -5.18
N ILE A 91 -7.34 5.53 -5.38
CA ILE A 91 -6.67 5.59 -6.68
C ILE A 91 -5.74 4.41 -6.94
N SER A 92 -5.44 3.55 -5.97
CA SER A 92 -4.61 2.37 -6.22
C SER A 92 -5.38 1.29 -7.00
N ASP A 93 -4.67 0.48 -7.78
CA ASP A 93 -5.25 -0.69 -8.44
C ASP A 93 -5.22 -1.91 -7.52
N TRP A 94 -4.25 -1.95 -6.60
CA TRP A 94 -4.08 -2.97 -5.57
C TRP A 94 -3.29 -2.43 -4.37
N VAL A 95 -3.24 -3.21 -3.28
CA VAL A 95 -2.64 -2.81 -2.01
C VAL A 95 -1.70 -3.91 -1.50
N ILE A 96 -0.53 -3.52 -1.01
CA ILE A 96 0.27 -4.34 -0.08
C ILE A 96 0.04 -3.77 1.32
N ALA A 97 -0.37 -4.63 2.23
CA ALA A 97 -0.68 -4.27 3.60
C ALA A 97 0.23 -5.02 4.56
N HIS A 98 1.19 -4.29 5.15
CA HIS A 98 2.04 -4.79 6.20
C HIS A 98 1.35 -4.66 7.57
N ILE A 99 1.23 -5.76 8.29
CA ILE A 99 0.55 -5.83 9.59
C ILE A 99 1.48 -6.38 10.67
N ASP A 100 1.42 -5.79 11.86
CA ASP A 100 2.14 -6.21 13.06
C ASP A 100 1.15 -6.36 14.22
N ARG A 101 1.07 -7.56 14.81
CA ARG A 101 0.16 -7.88 15.92
C ARG A 101 0.46 -7.06 17.18
N ASN A 102 1.69 -6.59 17.35
CA ASN A 102 2.13 -5.86 18.53
C ASN A 102 1.85 -4.36 18.42
N ILE A 103 1.33 -3.90 17.29
CA ILE A 103 1.10 -2.48 17.01
C ILE A 103 -0.40 -2.23 16.86
N THR A 104 -0.87 -1.09 17.38
CA THR A 104 -2.24 -0.65 17.11
C THR A 104 -2.28 0.01 15.74
N MET A 105 -3.00 -0.58 14.80
CA MET A 105 -2.97 -0.19 13.38
C MET A 105 -4.34 0.24 12.87
N THR A 106 -5.03 1.13 13.59
CA THR A 106 -6.41 1.54 13.25
C THR A 106 -6.51 2.10 11.83
N GLY A 107 -5.57 2.96 11.41
CA GLY A 107 -5.52 3.49 10.04
C GLY A 107 -5.33 2.39 9.00
N THR A 108 -4.33 1.53 9.20
CA THR A 108 -4.03 0.38 8.33
C THR A 108 -5.24 -0.56 8.17
N MET A 109 -5.94 -0.87 9.26
CA MET A 109 -7.15 -1.69 9.19
C MET A 109 -8.24 -1.01 8.36
N GLU A 110 -8.46 0.29 8.56
CA GLU A 110 -9.42 1.05 7.77
C GLU A 110 -9.10 1.02 6.27
N GLU A 111 -7.83 1.21 5.91
CA GLU A 111 -7.33 1.14 4.53
C GLU A 111 -7.57 -0.24 3.91
N ILE A 112 -7.24 -1.32 4.63
CA ILE A 112 -7.49 -2.72 4.20
C ILE A 112 -8.97 -2.94 3.90
N PHE A 113 -9.85 -2.52 4.81
CA PHE A 113 -11.29 -2.68 4.62
C PHE A 113 -11.83 -1.81 3.49
N CYS A 114 -11.31 -0.58 3.33
CA CYS A 114 -11.65 0.29 2.22
C CYS A 114 -11.30 -0.35 0.87
N ALA A 115 -10.07 -0.85 0.72
CA ALA A 115 -9.62 -1.54 -0.48
C ALA A 115 -10.44 -2.81 -0.76
N ASN A 116 -10.75 -3.59 0.28
CA ASN A 116 -11.58 -4.79 0.14
C ASN A 116 -13.02 -4.47 -0.31
N ARG A 117 -13.61 -3.36 0.17
CA ARG A 117 -14.95 -2.92 -0.28
C ARG A 117 -14.97 -2.59 -1.77
N GLN A 118 -13.86 -2.11 -2.31
CA GLN A 118 -13.65 -1.87 -3.75
C GLN A 118 -13.26 -3.15 -4.51
N LYS A 119 -13.21 -4.31 -3.83
CA LYS A 119 -12.78 -5.62 -4.37
C LYS A 119 -11.38 -5.62 -4.97
N LYS A 120 -10.52 -4.70 -4.52
CA LYS A 120 -9.11 -4.67 -4.92
C LYS A 120 -8.38 -5.90 -4.36
N PRO A 121 -7.31 -6.34 -5.03
CA PRO A 121 -6.32 -7.20 -4.40
C PRO A 121 -5.70 -6.49 -3.21
N VAL A 122 -5.66 -7.16 -2.05
CA VAL A 122 -5.02 -6.68 -0.83
C VAL A 122 -4.13 -7.80 -0.33
N LEU A 123 -2.83 -7.68 -0.60
CA LEU A 123 -1.82 -8.66 -0.23
C LEU A 123 -1.32 -8.33 1.17
N ILE A 124 -1.53 -9.22 2.12
CA ILE A 124 -1.18 -9.06 3.52
C ILE A 124 0.20 -9.65 3.77
N HIS A 125 1.11 -8.85 4.31
CA HIS A 125 2.33 -9.33 4.95
C HIS A 125 2.18 -9.20 6.47
N CYS A 126 2.31 -10.28 7.22
CA CYS A 126 2.37 -10.25 8.68
C CYS A 126 3.82 -10.27 9.15
N GLU A 127 4.22 -9.30 9.98
CA GLU A 127 5.56 -9.22 10.58
C GLU A 127 5.91 -10.46 11.43
N GLN A 128 4.90 -11.11 12.02
CA GLN A 128 5.08 -12.36 12.77
C GLN A 128 4.82 -13.57 11.88
N THR A 129 3.84 -14.40 12.23
CA THR A 129 3.51 -15.62 11.47
C THR A 129 2.08 -15.55 10.98
N LEU A 130 1.70 -16.43 10.04
CA LEU A 130 0.29 -16.54 9.62
C LEU A 130 -0.69 -16.74 10.80
N LYS A 131 -0.25 -17.33 11.92
CA LYS A 131 -1.09 -17.53 13.12
C LYS A 131 -1.47 -16.23 13.82
N ASP A 132 -0.71 -15.16 13.57
CA ASP A 132 -0.88 -13.85 14.17
C ASP A 132 -1.79 -12.93 13.36
N ILE A 133 -2.12 -13.31 12.13
CA ILE A 133 -3.08 -12.60 11.30
C ILE A 133 -4.45 -12.58 12.00
N PRO A 134 -5.06 -11.39 12.22
CA PRO A 134 -6.38 -11.28 12.81
C PRO A 134 -7.41 -12.16 12.11
N LYS A 135 -8.15 -12.96 12.90
CA LYS A 135 -9.19 -13.89 12.40
C LYS A 135 -10.14 -13.24 11.39
N TRP A 136 -10.46 -11.96 11.60
CA TRP A 136 -11.34 -11.20 10.72
C TRP A 136 -10.79 -11.07 9.29
N LEU A 137 -9.47 -10.96 9.10
CA LEU A 137 -8.86 -10.83 7.78
C LEU A 137 -9.01 -12.11 6.95
N TRP A 138 -8.99 -13.29 7.58
CA TRP A 138 -9.27 -14.57 6.92
C TRP A 138 -10.69 -14.66 6.34
N GLY A 139 -11.66 -13.98 6.94
CA GLY A 139 -13.02 -13.84 6.39
C GLY A 139 -13.18 -12.68 5.41
N THR A 140 -12.19 -11.78 5.33
CA THR A 140 -12.26 -10.53 4.56
C THR A 140 -11.63 -10.70 3.18
N LEU A 141 -10.54 -11.46 3.09
CA LEU A 141 -9.68 -11.60 1.90
C LEU A 141 -9.46 -13.08 1.56
N PRO A 142 -9.10 -13.42 0.30
CA PRO A 142 -8.66 -14.76 -0.07
C PRO A 142 -7.47 -15.22 0.78
N VAL A 143 -7.40 -16.53 1.03
CA VAL A 143 -6.31 -17.15 1.81
C VAL A 143 -4.96 -16.96 1.13
N GLU A 144 -4.97 -16.98 -0.19
CA GLU A 144 -3.83 -16.82 -1.08
C GLU A 144 -3.20 -15.42 -1.02
N PHE A 145 -3.86 -14.46 -0.37
CA PHE A 145 -3.34 -13.11 -0.17
C PHE A 145 -2.67 -12.92 1.20
N MET A 146 -2.46 -14.00 1.97
CA MET A 146 -1.88 -13.96 3.31
C MET A 146 -0.45 -14.49 3.29
N PHE A 147 0.50 -13.66 3.70
CA PHE A 147 1.92 -13.99 3.72
C PHE A 147 2.53 -13.60 5.07
N ASP A 148 3.51 -14.37 5.53
CA ASP A 148 4.41 -14.06 6.65
C ASP A 148 5.88 -14.05 6.23
N ASP A 149 6.12 -14.02 4.91
CA ASP A 149 7.41 -14.06 4.28
C ASP A 149 7.39 -13.15 3.04
N TRP A 150 8.31 -12.18 3.02
CA TRP A 150 8.40 -11.21 1.94
C TRP A 150 8.75 -11.84 0.59
N ASP A 151 9.55 -12.90 0.57
CA ASP A 151 9.99 -13.52 -0.67
C ASP A 151 8.85 -14.32 -1.29
N LYS A 152 8.04 -15.02 -0.49
CA LYS A 152 6.80 -15.65 -0.98
C LYS A 152 5.79 -14.64 -1.51
N LEU A 153 5.67 -13.48 -0.86
CA LEU A 153 4.81 -12.39 -1.34
C LEU A 153 5.34 -11.87 -2.70
N LYS A 154 6.64 -11.66 -2.83
CA LYS A 154 7.26 -11.24 -4.11
C LYS A 154 7.09 -12.29 -5.19
N GLU A 155 7.28 -13.58 -4.88
CA GLU A 155 7.03 -14.70 -5.79
C GLU A 155 5.59 -14.70 -6.30
N TYR A 156 4.61 -14.45 -5.43
CA TYR A 156 3.22 -14.32 -5.81
C TYR A 156 2.99 -13.14 -6.77
N ILE A 157 3.56 -11.96 -6.47
CA ILE A 157 3.47 -10.78 -7.35
C ILE A 157 4.10 -11.07 -8.71
N ASP A 158 5.27 -11.71 -8.72
CA ASP A 158 5.97 -12.11 -9.94
C ASP A 158 5.15 -13.10 -10.76
N TYR A 159 4.48 -14.05 -10.08
CA TYR A 159 3.57 -14.98 -10.72
C TYR A 159 2.43 -14.24 -11.44
N ILE A 160 1.80 -13.27 -10.77
CA ILE A 160 0.73 -12.44 -11.30
C ILE A 160 1.20 -11.59 -12.49
N ASP A 161 2.39 -10.98 -12.42
CA ASP A 161 2.94 -10.18 -13.52
C ASP A 161 3.18 -11.06 -14.76
N LYS A 162 3.84 -12.22 -14.57
CA LYS A 162 4.52 -12.94 -15.65
C LYS A 162 3.70 -14.04 -16.33
N ASN A 163 2.82 -14.77 -15.63
CA ASN A 163 2.24 -16.04 -16.12
C ASN A 163 0.95 -15.88 -16.91
N ASP A 164 0.75 -16.54 -18.05
CA ASP A 164 -0.42 -16.30 -18.93
C ASP A 164 -1.79 -16.68 -18.33
N ASN A 165 -1.82 -17.75 -17.53
CA ASN A 165 -3.04 -18.24 -16.89
C ASN A 165 -2.94 -18.08 -15.37
N ILE A 166 -3.66 -17.09 -14.84
CA ILE A 166 -3.75 -16.83 -13.40
C ILE A 166 -5.21 -16.87 -12.96
N ASP A 167 -5.44 -17.31 -11.73
CA ASP A 167 -6.72 -17.06 -11.08
C ASP A 167 -6.74 -15.61 -10.58
N THR A 168 -7.64 -14.80 -11.13
CA THR A 168 -7.80 -13.41 -10.71
C THR A 168 -8.51 -13.28 -9.37
N MET A 169 -9.10 -14.36 -8.87
CA MET A 169 -9.94 -14.41 -7.67
C MET A 169 -11.07 -13.38 -7.69
N LYS A 170 -11.49 -12.97 -8.89
CA LYS A 170 -12.44 -11.86 -9.14
C LYS A 170 -12.03 -10.53 -8.51
N ARG A 171 -10.72 -10.32 -8.33
CA ARG A 171 -10.13 -9.13 -7.72
C ARG A 171 -9.08 -8.48 -8.61
N TRP A 172 -8.19 -9.29 -9.18
CA TRP A 172 -7.21 -8.80 -10.13
C TRP A 172 -7.90 -8.35 -11.43
N VAL A 173 -7.83 -7.04 -11.69
CA VAL A 173 -8.26 -6.42 -12.94
C VAL A 173 -7.08 -5.62 -13.46
N PHE A 174 -6.64 -5.92 -14.68
CA PHE A 174 -5.45 -5.33 -15.26
C PHE A 174 -5.83 -4.30 -16.32
N PHE A 175 -5.20 -3.13 -16.25
CA PHE A 175 -5.38 -2.07 -17.22
C PHE A 175 -4.16 -2.03 -18.15
N ASP A 176 -4.42 -1.86 -19.45
CA ASP A 176 -3.37 -1.69 -20.44
C ASP A 176 -2.90 -0.23 -20.45
N TYR A 177 -2.09 0.13 -19.45
CA TYR A 177 -1.57 1.49 -19.29
C TYR A 177 -0.63 1.90 -20.42
N GLU A 178 0.10 0.95 -21.02
CA GLU A 178 0.94 1.24 -22.19
C GLU A 178 0.05 1.76 -23.34
N LYS A 179 -1.03 1.04 -23.66
CA LYS A 179 -2.00 1.49 -24.66
C LYS A 179 -2.61 2.83 -24.31
N LEU A 180 -3.10 3.02 -23.08
CA LEU A 180 -3.75 4.26 -22.65
C LEU A 180 -2.82 5.48 -22.76
N LEU A 181 -1.53 5.32 -22.45
CA LEU A 181 -0.55 6.40 -22.55
C LEU A 181 -0.14 6.69 -24.00
N LEU A 182 0.00 5.65 -24.84
CA LEU A 182 0.26 5.81 -26.28
C LEU A 182 -0.87 6.60 -26.97
N GLU A 183 -2.13 6.38 -26.57
CA GLU A 183 -3.30 7.10 -27.11
C GLU A 183 -3.24 8.62 -26.89
N ILE A 184 -2.56 9.08 -25.84
CA ILE A 184 -2.40 10.51 -25.53
C ILE A 184 -0.99 11.04 -25.86
N GLY A 185 -0.23 10.32 -26.69
CA GLY A 185 1.03 10.79 -27.27
C GLY A 185 2.29 10.58 -26.43
N PHE A 186 2.22 9.77 -25.36
CA PHE A 186 3.42 9.35 -24.64
C PHE A 186 4.18 8.29 -25.45
N THR A 187 5.49 8.20 -25.24
CA THR A 187 6.30 7.09 -25.77
C THR A 187 6.06 5.82 -24.95
N ARG A 188 6.46 4.65 -25.50
CA ARG A 188 6.36 3.35 -24.82
C ARG A 188 6.83 3.40 -23.36
N LEU A 189 6.06 2.80 -22.47
CA LEU A 189 6.49 2.46 -21.12
C LEU A 189 7.55 1.35 -21.21
N THR A 190 8.82 1.70 -21.02
CA THR A 190 9.88 0.71 -20.81
C THR A 190 10.04 0.46 -19.32
N LYS A 191 10.21 -0.81 -18.91
CA LYS A 191 10.67 -1.12 -17.55
C LYS A 191 11.96 -0.34 -17.27
N PRO A 192 12.20 0.14 -16.03
CA PRO A 192 13.49 0.71 -15.68
C PRO A 192 14.56 -0.30 -16.08
N ASN A 193 15.54 0.11 -16.89
CA ASN A 193 16.55 -0.80 -17.43
C ASN A 193 17.03 -1.75 -16.34
N SER A 194 16.92 -3.07 -16.57
CA SER A 194 17.64 -4.09 -15.82
C SER A 194 19.14 -3.87 -16.07
N ARG A 195 19.71 -2.87 -15.39
CA ARG A 195 21.14 -2.65 -15.32
C ARG A 195 21.65 -3.42 -14.10
N VAL A 196 21.87 -4.73 -14.28
CA VAL A 196 23.19 -5.39 -14.19
C VAL A 196 23.12 -6.62 -15.10
#